data_AF-A0A812SKA5-F1
#
_entry.id   AF-A0A812SKA5-F1
#
_cell.length_a   1.000
_cell.length_b   1.000
_cell.length_c   1.000
_cell.angle_alpha   90.00
_cell.angle_beta   90.00
_cell.angle_gamma   90.00
#
_symmetry.space_group_name_H-M   'P 1'
#
loop_
_entity.id
_entity.type
_entity.pdbx_description
1 polymer ?
#
loop_
_entity_poly.entity_id
_entity_poly.type
_entity_poly.pdbx_seq_one_letter_code
_entity_poly.pdbx_strand_id
1 'polypeptide(L)'
;MMVFLRVALLGSAAQLQRGLGLEPPSEASDGFFGPKRWRIRTLAIAGTWIALLAYSVLLAPGKSPDERVADQALIQQIFTTPFDGSVNPLFCCIFNMLGIWPMIYAATLLPGADRQSPAPALPFVAGSFFLGAFALSPYLALRENRSVAGQSGEIDWATANILENRLTAVVLLAFAAYLALFAVGNGAIGGFSPSEALSGFMPVFGSSLTAHVSSLDFMVLWMLFGPVLLEDGRRR
;
A
#
# COMPACT_ATOMS: atom_id res chain seq x y z
N MET A 1 0.18 25.89 -47.58
CA MET A 1 1.62 25.98 -47.95
C MET A 1 2.55 26.16 -46.73
N MET A 2 2.20 26.98 -45.72
CA MET A 2 3.05 27.20 -44.53
C MET A 2 3.22 25.98 -43.58
N VAL A 3 2.26 25.05 -43.51
CA VAL A 3 2.37 23.83 -42.67
C VAL A 3 3.39 22.85 -43.24
N PHE A 4 3.39 22.65 -44.56
CA PHE A 4 4.36 21.79 -45.25
C PHE A 4 5.80 22.31 -45.14
N LEU A 5 5.99 23.64 -45.14
CA LEU A 5 7.31 24.26 -44.96
C LEU A 5 7.86 24.03 -43.54
N ARG A 6 7.01 24.06 -42.50
CA ARG A 6 7.42 23.78 -41.12
C ARG A 6 7.80 22.31 -40.92
N VAL A 7 7.09 21.37 -41.53
CA VAL A 7 7.40 19.93 -41.44
C VAL A 7 8.72 19.59 -42.16
N ALA A 8 8.97 20.20 -43.32
CA ALA A 8 10.23 20.03 -44.05
C ALA A 8 11.45 20.61 -43.29
N LEU A 9 11.27 21.76 -42.63
CA LEU A 9 12.33 22.38 -41.82
C LEU A 9 12.62 21.59 -40.53
N LEU A 10 11.60 20.99 -39.90
CA LEU A 10 11.79 20.12 -38.73
C LEU A 10 12.50 18.81 -39.09
N GLY A 11 12.20 18.23 -40.27
CA GLY A 11 12.91 17.06 -40.78
C GLY A 11 14.40 17.35 -41.06
N SER A 12 14.70 18.52 -41.62
CA SER A 12 16.06 18.97 -41.93
C SER A 12 16.90 19.22 -40.67
N ALA A 13 16.31 19.84 -39.64
CA ALA A 13 16.97 20.06 -38.35
C ALA A 13 17.32 18.73 -37.63
N ALA A 14 16.40 17.75 -37.66
CA ALA A 14 16.62 16.45 -37.05
C ALA A 14 17.66 15.58 -37.80
N GLN A 15 17.84 15.81 -39.10
CA GLN A 15 18.90 15.17 -39.90
C GLN A 15 20.26 15.86 -39.70
N LEU A 16 20.28 17.19 -39.55
CA LEU A 16 21.47 17.97 -39.21
C LEU A 16 22.02 17.61 -37.81
N GLN A 17 21.15 17.44 -36.82
CA GLN A 17 21.56 17.01 -35.48
C GLN A 17 22.18 15.61 -35.48
N ARG A 18 21.62 14.67 -36.26
CA ARG A 18 22.20 13.32 -36.45
C ARG A 18 23.54 13.35 -37.18
N GLY A 19 23.75 14.29 -38.11
CA GLY A 19 25.02 14.47 -38.81
C GLY A 19 26.13 15.11 -37.97
N LEU A 20 25.77 15.82 -36.89
CA LEU A 20 26.71 16.54 -36.01
C LEU A 20 27.17 15.72 -34.79
N GLY A 21 26.74 14.46 -34.66
CA GLY A 21 27.06 13.62 -33.49
C GLY A 21 26.46 14.15 -32.18
N LEU A 22 25.57 15.15 -32.25
CA LEU A 22 24.78 15.63 -31.13
C LEU A 22 23.58 14.70 -30.99
N GLU A 23 23.80 13.52 -30.41
CA GLU A 23 22.67 12.73 -29.92
C GLU A 23 21.83 13.63 -29.01
N PRO A 24 20.49 13.61 -29.16
CA PRO A 24 19.64 14.22 -28.14
C PRO A 24 20.07 13.64 -26.79
N PRO A 25 20.20 14.45 -25.73
CA PRO A 25 20.72 13.98 -24.45
C PRO A 25 20.01 12.68 -24.10
N SER A 26 20.78 11.61 -23.93
CA SER A 26 20.25 10.27 -23.70
C SER A 26 19.11 10.39 -22.70
N GLU A 27 17.93 9.89 -23.04
CA GLU A 27 16.77 9.90 -22.12
C GLU A 27 17.03 9.12 -20.82
N ALA A 28 18.25 8.62 -20.60
CA ALA A 28 18.84 8.42 -19.29
C ALA A 28 19.06 9.76 -18.53
N SER A 29 18.05 10.63 -18.49
CA SER A 29 17.98 11.56 -17.38
C SER A 29 17.81 10.71 -16.13
N ASP A 30 18.72 10.84 -15.18
CA ASP A 30 18.59 10.34 -13.81
C ASP A 30 17.46 11.09 -13.08
N GLY A 31 16.28 11.18 -13.72
CA GLY A 31 15.06 11.61 -13.07
C GLY A 31 14.77 10.71 -11.87
N PHE A 32 13.84 11.15 -11.04
CA PHE A 32 13.47 10.44 -9.81
C PHE A 32 13.15 8.94 -10.02
N PHE A 33 12.80 8.53 -11.25
CA PHE A 33 12.41 7.17 -11.65
C PHE A 33 13.44 6.41 -12.52
N GLY A 34 14.71 6.85 -12.59
CA GLY A 34 15.74 6.19 -13.40
C GLY A 34 16.01 4.71 -13.03
N PRO A 35 16.63 3.90 -13.92
CA PRO A 35 16.78 2.45 -13.76
C PRO A 35 17.47 2.02 -12.45
N LYS A 36 18.46 2.79 -11.99
CA LYS A 36 19.16 2.54 -10.73
C LYS A 36 18.23 2.69 -9.52
N ARG A 37 17.41 3.74 -9.48
CA ARG A 37 16.46 4.00 -8.38
C ARG A 37 15.35 2.96 -8.34
N TRP A 38 14.88 2.51 -9.52
CA TRP A 38 13.95 1.39 -9.63
C TRP A 38 14.50 0.12 -8.97
N ARG A 39 15.74 -0.28 -9.30
CA ARG A 39 16.37 -1.47 -8.69
C ARG A 39 16.49 -1.35 -7.17
N ILE A 40 16.88 -0.18 -6.66
CA ILE A 40 16.99 0.05 -5.21
C ILE A 40 15.63 -0.08 -4.54
N ARG A 41 14.58 0.54 -5.12
CA ARG A 41 13.20 0.41 -4.62
C ARG A 41 12.76 -1.05 -4.57
N THR A 42 12.92 -1.78 -5.68
CA THR A 42 12.54 -3.20 -5.77
C THR A 42 13.27 -4.04 -4.72
N LEU A 43 14.58 -3.86 -4.55
CA LEU A 43 15.35 -4.58 -3.54
C LEU A 43 14.95 -4.20 -2.11
N ALA A 44 14.64 -2.93 -1.85
CA ALA A 44 14.18 -2.49 -0.54
C ALA A 44 12.81 -3.10 -0.18
N ILE A 45 11.84 -3.07 -1.11
CA ILE A 45 10.51 -3.65 -0.88
C ILE A 45 10.61 -5.18 -0.73
N ALA A 46 11.36 -5.84 -1.62
CA ALA A 46 11.56 -7.29 -1.54
C ALA A 46 12.28 -7.70 -0.26
N GLY A 47 13.30 -6.94 0.15
CA GLY A 47 14.01 -7.15 1.41
C GLY A 47 13.10 -7.01 2.62
N THR A 48 12.28 -5.95 2.68
CA THR A 48 11.27 -5.77 3.72
C THR A 48 10.25 -6.92 3.74
N TRP A 49 9.79 -7.36 2.58
CA TRP A 49 8.84 -8.48 2.48
C TRP A 49 9.43 -9.81 2.98
N ILE A 50 10.65 -10.15 2.55
CA ILE A 50 11.36 -11.35 3.00
C ILE A 50 11.65 -11.26 4.50
N ALA A 51 12.06 -10.10 5.00
CA ALA A 51 12.30 -9.88 6.43
C ALA A 51 11.03 -10.07 7.25
N LEU A 52 9.89 -9.52 6.79
CA LEU A 52 8.60 -9.67 7.46
C LEU A 52 8.15 -11.15 7.50
N LEU A 53 8.30 -11.89 6.38
CA LEU A 53 8.04 -13.34 6.30
C LEU A 53 8.94 -14.15 7.23
N ALA A 54 10.25 -13.90 7.18
CA ALA A 54 11.20 -14.59 8.03
C ALA A 54 10.92 -14.30 9.51
N TYR A 55 10.64 -13.05 9.86
CA TYR A 55 10.32 -12.65 11.22
C TYR A 55 9.04 -13.31 11.73
N SER A 56 7.96 -13.32 10.95
CA SER A 56 6.68 -13.91 11.38
C SER A 56 6.83 -15.40 11.68
N VAL A 57 7.57 -16.14 10.85
CA VAL A 57 7.80 -17.58 11.03
C VAL A 57 8.79 -17.85 12.16
N LEU A 58 9.92 -17.14 12.23
CA LEU A 58 11.03 -17.49 13.11
C LEU A 58 10.96 -16.82 14.49
N LEU A 59 10.57 -15.54 14.54
CA LEU A 59 10.80 -14.68 15.72
C LEU A 59 9.53 -14.19 16.40
N ALA A 60 8.39 -14.12 15.71
CA ALA A 60 7.14 -13.65 16.31
C ALA A 60 6.73 -14.49 17.53
N PRO A 61 6.13 -13.88 18.58
CA PRO A 61 5.68 -14.57 19.79
C PRO A 61 4.41 -15.39 19.54
N GLY A 62 3.88 -16.03 20.59
CA GLY A 62 2.57 -16.70 20.53
C GLY A 62 2.57 -18.04 19.79
N LYS A 63 3.67 -18.78 19.87
CA LYS A 63 3.88 -20.03 19.12
C LYS A 63 3.77 -21.29 19.97
N SER A 64 3.76 -21.20 21.30
CA SER A 64 3.54 -22.37 22.16
C SER A 64 2.10 -22.90 22.01
N PRO A 65 1.83 -24.18 22.35
CA PRO A 65 0.48 -24.75 22.23
C PRO A 65 -0.60 -23.95 22.95
N ASP A 66 -0.35 -23.51 24.19
CA ASP A 66 -1.32 -22.75 24.99
C ASP A 66 -1.57 -21.36 24.41
N GLU A 67 -0.50 -20.66 23.97
CA GLU A 67 -0.63 -19.35 23.31
C GLU A 67 -1.41 -19.44 22.01
N ARG A 68 -1.28 -20.52 21.23
CA ARG A 68 -2.04 -20.70 19.99
C ARG A 68 -3.53 -20.88 20.23
N VAL A 69 -3.92 -21.55 21.32
CA VAL A 69 -5.33 -21.66 21.72
C VAL A 69 -5.88 -20.28 22.09
N ALA A 70 -5.13 -19.50 22.87
CA ALA A 70 -5.50 -18.12 23.21
C ALA A 70 -5.58 -17.21 21.96
N ASP A 71 -4.62 -17.34 21.04
CA ASP A 71 -4.59 -16.58 19.78
C ASP A 71 -5.80 -16.92 18.90
N GLN A 72 -6.18 -18.20 18.82
CA GLN A 72 -7.38 -18.62 18.09
C GLN A 72 -8.66 -18.03 18.72
N ALA A 73 -8.75 -17.96 20.05
CA ALA A 73 -9.86 -17.31 20.72
C ALA A 73 -9.90 -15.80 20.42
N LEU A 74 -8.74 -15.13 20.40
CA LEU A 74 -8.63 -13.72 20.01
C LEU A 74 -9.09 -13.49 18.56
N ILE A 75 -8.68 -14.35 17.63
CA ILE A 75 -9.13 -14.33 16.22
C ILE A 75 -10.65 -14.45 16.16
N GLN A 76 -11.25 -15.39 16.90
CA GLN A 76 -12.71 -15.55 16.90
C GLN A 76 -13.40 -14.29 17.42
N GLN A 77 -12.94 -13.73 18.54
CA GLN A 77 -13.52 -12.54 19.15
C GLN A 77 -13.46 -11.32 18.23
N ILE A 78 -12.33 -11.08 17.54
CA ILE A 78 -12.23 -9.93 16.63
C ILE A 78 -13.19 -10.04 15.43
N PHE A 79 -13.56 -11.26 15.01
CA PHE A 79 -14.55 -11.46 13.95
C PHE A 79 -16.01 -11.45 14.44
N THR A 80 -16.28 -11.82 15.70
CA THR A 80 -17.65 -11.90 16.22
C THR A 80 -18.10 -10.65 16.96
N THR A 81 -17.25 -10.10 17.83
CA THR A 81 -17.60 -9.02 18.75
C THR A 81 -16.44 -8.03 18.95
N PRO A 82 -15.91 -7.40 17.87
CA PRO A 82 -14.71 -6.55 17.95
C PRO A 82 -14.83 -5.31 18.85
N PHE A 83 -16.04 -4.84 19.15
CA PHE A 83 -16.30 -3.57 19.84
C PHE A 83 -17.02 -3.71 21.19
N ASP A 84 -17.18 -4.93 21.71
CA ASP A 84 -17.87 -5.19 22.99
C ASP A 84 -16.98 -4.99 24.24
N GLY A 85 -15.68 -4.70 24.04
CA GLY A 85 -14.68 -4.55 25.09
C GLY A 85 -13.93 -5.85 25.44
N SER A 86 -14.26 -6.99 24.82
CA SER A 86 -13.55 -8.26 25.00
C SER A 86 -12.18 -8.28 24.32
N VAL A 87 -12.02 -7.49 23.25
CA VAL A 87 -10.77 -7.35 22.50
C VAL A 87 -10.09 -6.03 22.86
N ASN A 88 -8.77 -6.04 23.02
CA ASN A 88 -8.01 -4.81 23.26
C ASN A 88 -8.34 -3.74 22.19
N PRO A 89 -8.75 -2.52 22.57
CA PRO A 89 -9.22 -1.52 21.61
C PRO A 89 -8.18 -1.09 20.57
N LEU A 90 -6.91 -1.01 20.95
CA LEU A 90 -5.84 -0.66 20.02
C LEU A 90 -5.55 -1.78 19.03
N PHE A 91 -5.54 -3.04 19.48
CA PHE A 91 -5.47 -4.19 18.57
C PHE A 91 -6.67 -4.23 17.61
N CYS A 92 -7.89 -3.98 18.12
CA CYS A 92 -9.10 -3.93 17.29
C CYS A 92 -8.98 -2.86 16.18
N CYS A 93 -8.47 -1.67 16.52
CA CYS A 93 -8.19 -0.63 15.55
C CYS A 93 -7.16 -1.07 14.49
N ILE A 94 -6.01 -1.61 14.91
CA ILE A 94 -4.96 -2.09 14.00
C ILE A 94 -5.51 -3.17 13.05
N PHE A 95 -6.22 -4.15 13.59
CA PHE A 95 -6.76 -5.25 12.80
C PHE A 95 -7.80 -4.78 11.78
N ASN A 96 -8.73 -3.90 12.18
CA ASN A 96 -9.73 -3.37 11.24
C ASN A 96 -9.14 -2.40 10.23
N MET A 97 -8.06 -1.70 10.57
CA MET A 97 -7.32 -0.87 9.62
C MET A 97 -6.67 -1.70 8.50
N LEU A 98 -6.39 -3.00 8.71
CA LEU A 98 -5.96 -3.89 7.63
C LEU A 98 -7.04 -4.13 6.58
N GLY A 99 -8.30 -3.78 6.82
CA GLY A 99 -9.33 -3.73 5.77
C GLY A 99 -9.37 -2.38 5.02
N ILE A 100 -9.08 -1.29 5.74
CA ILE A 100 -9.10 0.08 5.19
C ILE A 100 -7.89 0.32 4.27
N TRP A 101 -6.69 -0.09 4.70
CA TRP A 101 -5.45 0.15 3.94
C TRP A 101 -5.47 -0.50 2.55
N PRO A 102 -5.82 -1.79 2.39
CA PRO A 102 -6.03 -2.41 1.09
C PRO A 102 -7.01 -1.67 0.19
N MET A 103 -8.06 -1.06 0.74
CA MET A 103 -8.98 -0.23 -0.04
C MET A 103 -8.32 1.07 -0.53
N ILE A 104 -7.49 1.71 0.29
CA ILE A 104 -6.69 2.88 -0.12
C ILE A 104 -5.68 2.49 -1.21
N TYR A 105 -5.04 1.33 -1.05
CA TYR A 105 -4.16 0.77 -2.07
C TYR A 105 -4.92 0.41 -3.34
N ALA A 106 -6.11 -0.20 -3.25
CA ALA A 106 -6.96 -0.49 -4.39
C ALA A 106 -7.28 0.79 -5.15
N ALA A 107 -7.73 1.81 -4.42
CA ALA A 107 -8.04 3.10 -5.00
C ALA A 107 -6.85 3.69 -5.74
N THR A 108 -5.62 3.52 -5.23
CA THR A 108 -4.40 4.10 -5.81
C THR A 108 -3.81 3.25 -6.95
N LEU A 109 -3.84 1.92 -6.83
CA LEU A 109 -3.12 0.98 -7.71
C LEU A 109 -3.95 0.49 -8.90
N LEU A 110 -5.26 0.29 -8.72
CA LEU A 110 -6.14 -0.31 -9.73
C LEU A 110 -6.43 0.58 -10.95
N PRO A 111 -6.54 1.93 -10.82
CA PRO A 111 -6.63 2.78 -12.01
C PRO A 111 -5.42 2.58 -12.92
N GLY A 112 -5.67 2.19 -14.17
CA GLY A 112 -4.64 1.89 -15.17
C GLY A 112 -3.79 0.65 -14.87
N ALA A 113 -4.26 -0.26 -14.02
CA ALA A 113 -3.54 -1.50 -13.69
C ALA A 113 -3.46 -2.50 -14.85
N ASP A 114 -4.33 -2.38 -15.86
CA ASP A 114 -4.30 -3.20 -17.08
C ASP A 114 -3.01 -3.01 -17.90
N ARG A 115 -2.35 -1.86 -17.77
CA ARG A 115 -1.09 -1.51 -18.43
C ARG A 115 0.14 -1.78 -17.55
N GLN A 116 -0.03 -2.43 -16.40
CA GLN A 116 1.08 -2.78 -15.53
C GLN A 116 1.72 -4.12 -15.89
N SER A 117 3.04 -4.06 -16.06
CA SER A 117 3.93 -5.21 -16.21
C SER A 117 4.68 -5.45 -14.90
N PRO A 118 5.05 -6.72 -14.58
CA PRO A 118 4.76 -7.94 -15.33
C PRO A 118 3.48 -8.68 -14.86
N ALA A 119 2.87 -8.24 -13.76
CA ALA A 119 1.79 -8.97 -13.10
C ALA A 119 0.54 -8.09 -12.90
N PRO A 120 -0.68 -8.66 -12.98
CA PRO A 120 -1.90 -7.92 -12.71
C PRO A 120 -1.97 -7.52 -11.23
N ALA A 121 -2.39 -6.28 -10.94
CA ALA A 121 -2.48 -5.77 -9.57
C ALA A 121 -3.58 -6.44 -8.74
N LEU A 122 -4.70 -6.78 -9.37
CA LEU A 122 -5.94 -7.16 -8.71
C LEU A 122 -5.79 -8.34 -7.74
N PRO A 123 -5.12 -9.47 -8.08
CA PRO A 123 -4.96 -10.58 -7.14
C PRO A 123 -4.19 -10.21 -5.88
N PHE A 124 -3.17 -9.34 -5.99
CA PHE A 124 -2.35 -8.92 -4.85
C PHE A 124 -3.08 -7.88 -3.98
N VAL A 125 -3.84 -6.99 -4.59
CA VAL A 125 -4.71 -6.03 -3.89
C VAL A 125 -5.87 -6.76 -3.19
N ALA A 126 -6.51 -7.73 -3.85
CA ALA A 126 -7.57 -8.52 -3.23
C ALA A 126 -7.01 -9.39 -2.09
N GLY A 127 -5.84 -10.02 -2.29
CA GLY A 127 -5.18 -10.81 -1.27
C GLY A 127 -4.76 -9.99 -0.04
N SER A 128 -4.49 -8.69 -0.20
CA SER A 128 -4.07 -7.85 0.93
C SER A 128 -5.19 -7.54 1.92
N PHE A 129 -6.46 -7.76 1.57
CA PHE A 129 -7.56 -7.70 2.56
C PHE A 129 -7.45 -8.78 3.65
N PHE A 130 -6.73 -9.88 3.37
CA PHE A 130 -6.55 -10.99 4.30
C PHE A 130 -5.12 -11.11 4.81
N LEU A 131 -4.16 -10.89 3.92
CA LEU A 131 -2.73 -11.09 4.17
C LEU A 131 -1.96 -9.77 4.24
N GLY A 132 -2.61 -8.62 4.03
CA GLY A 132 -1.98 -7.30 4.09
C GLY A 132 -0.73 -7.15 3.24
N ALA A 133 0.36 -6.66 3.84
CA ALA A 133 1.64 -6.48 3.15
C ALA A 133 2.25 -7.80 2.67
N PHE A 134 1.95 -8.95 3.29
CA PHE A 134 2.43 -10.25 2.79
C PHE A 134 1.95 -10.54 1.37
N ALA A 135 0.72 -10.18 1.03
CA ALA A 135 0.20 -10.30 -0.33
C ALA A 135 0.62 -9.12 -1.22
N LEU A 136 0.62 -7.89 -0.70
CA LEU A 136 0.80 -6.72 -1.55
C LEU A 136 2.26 -6.44 -1.95
N SER A 137 3.20 -6.65 -1.02
CA SER A 137 4.62 -6.32 -1.22
C SER A 137 5.30 -6.98 -2.42
N PRO A 138 5.06 -8.28 -2.75
CA PRO A 138 5.69 -8.89 -3.93
C PRO A 138 5.27 -8.18 -5.22
N TYR A 139 4.00 -7.76 -5.34
CA TYR A 139 3.55 -6.94 -6.48
C TYR A 139 4.25 -5.58 -6.52
N LEU A 140 4.33 -4.88 -5.39
CA LEU A 140 5.00 -3.58 -5.31
C LEU A 140 6.50 -3.66 -5.63
N ALA A 141 7.15 -4.78 -5.30
CA ALA A 141 8.54 -5.03 -5.65
C ALA A 141 8.72 -5.28 -7.16
N LEU A 142 7.85 -6.10 -7.75
CA LEU A 142 7.97 -6.57 -9.13
C LEU A 142 7.50 -5.55 -10.17
N ARG A 143 6.51 -4.71 -9.84
CA ARG A 143 5.91 -3.79 -10.79
C ARG A 143 6.93 -2.81 -11.37
N GLU A 144 6.79 -2.51 -12.65
CA GLU A 144 7.59 -1.49 -13.30
C GLU A 144 7.24 -0.08 -12.78
N ASN A 145 8.20 0.86 -12.90
CA ASN A 145 7.88 2.26 -12.68
C ASN A 145 6.90 2.70 -13.76
N ARG A 146 5.76 3.23 -13.37
CA ARG A 146 4.83 3.83 -14.31
C ARG A 146 5.38 5.18 -14.80
N SER A 147 5.68 5.29 -16.09
CA SER A 147 6.08 6.56 -16.71
C SER A 147 4.93 7.56 -16.65
N VAL A 148 5.24 8.83 -16.33
CA VAL A 148 4.24 9.92 -16.29
C VAL A 148 3.64 10.17 -17.69
N ALA A 149 4.41 9.91 -18.74
CA ALA A 149 3.94 10.02 -20.13
C ALA A 149 3.20 8.75 -20.56
N GLY A 150 1.93 8.92 -20.97
CA GLY A 150 1.23 7.98 -21.85
C GLY A 150 0.36 6.89 -21.23
N GLN A 151 0.16 6.84 -19.91
CA GLN A 151 -0.60 5.77 -19.23
C GLN A 151 -1.94 6.21 -18.64
N SER A 152 -2.60 7.24 -19.21
CA SER A 152 -4.01 7.54 -18.92
C SER A 152 -4.89 6.52 -19.64
N GLY A 153 -5.09 5.38 -18.99
CA GLY A 153 -5.94 4.30 -19.48
C GLY A 153 -7.42 4.53 -19.25
N GLU A 154 -8.25 3.78 -19.96
CA GLU A 154 -9.68 3.68 -19.68
C GLU A 154 -9.85 3.06 -18.28
N ILE A 155 -10.51 3.79 -17.37
CA ILE A 155 -10.73 3.36 -15.99
C ILE A 155 -11.92 2.38 -16.02
N ASP A 156 -11.77 1.20 -15.42
CA ASP A 156 -12.88 0.25 -15.32
C ASP A 156 -14.03 0.84 -14.49
N TRP A 157 -15.25 0.33 -14.70
CA TRP A 157 -16.45 0.84 -14.04
C TRP A 157 -16.35 0.81 -12.50
N ALA A 158 -15.82 -0.27 -11.91
CA ALA A 158 -15.73 -0.41 -10.46
C ALA A 158 -14.71 0.59 -9.89
N THR A 159 -13.58 0.77 -10.56
CA THR A 159 -12.58 1.75 -10.17
C THR A 159 -13.16 3.18 -10.26
N ALA A 160 -13.85 3.52 -11.35
CA ALA A 160 -14.44 4.84 -11.54
C ALA A 160 -15.59 5.16 -10.56
N ASN A 161 -16.45 4.17 -10.25
CA ASN A 161 -17.69 4.41 -9.49
C ASN A 161 -17.60 4.03 -8.00
N ILE A 162 -16.67 3.15 -7.62
CA ILE A 162 -16.49 2.71 -6.23
C ILE A 162 -15.23 3.36 -5.65
N LEU A 163 -14.08 3.20 -6.30
CA LEU A 163 -12.80 3.60 -5.74
C LEU A 163 -12.52 5.10 -5.85
N GLU A 164 -13.01 5.75 -6.92
CA GLU A 164 -12.90 7.21 -7.10
C GLU A 164 -14.08 8.01 -6.54
N ASN A 165 -15.05 7.33 -5.92
CA ASN A 165 -16.22 7.99 -5.34
C ASN A 165 -15.87 8.72 -4.03
N ARG A 166 -16.26 10.00 -3.93
CA ARG A 166 -16.10 10.81 -2.71
C ARG A 166 -16.79 10.19 -1.51
N LEU A 167 -17.92 9.52 -1.69
CA LEU A 167 -18.62 8.84 -0.59
C LEU A 167 -17.75 7.73 -0.01
N THR A 168 -17.11 6.91 -0.84
CA THR A 168 -16.17 5.88 -0.40
C THR A 168 -15.04 6.47 0.40
N ALA A 169 -14.43 7.57 -0.08
CA ALA A 169 -13.37 8.27 0.64
C ALA A 169 -13.84 8.80 2.01
N VAL A 170 -15.04 9.41 2.08
CA VAL A 170 -15.63 9.91 3.33
C VAL A 170 -15.94 8.77 4.29
N VAL A 171 -16.50 7.66 3.82
CA VAL A 171 -16.80 6.48 4.65
C VAL A 171 -15.52 5.86 5.21
N LEU A 172 -14.49 5.67 4.37
CA LEU A 172 -13.20 5.15 4.82
C LEU A 172 -12.53 6.07 5.84
N LEU A 173 -12.55 7.39 5.60
CA LEU A 173 -11.99 8.37 6.52
C LEU A 173 -12.76 8.39 7.85
N ALA A 174 -14.10 8.40 7.80
CA ALA A 174 -14.95 8.39 8.99
C ALA A 174 -14.73 7.11 9.81
N PHE A 175 -14.62 5.95 9.15
CA PHE A 175 -14.38 4.69 9.83
C PHE A 175 -12.96 4.61 10.41
N ALA A 176 -11.93 5.07 9.67
CA ALA A 176 -10.57 5.18 10.18
C ALA A 176 -10.49 6.12 11.40
N ALA A 177 -11.18 7.26 11.34
CA ALA A 177 -11.26 8.20 12.46
C ALA A 177 -11.98 7.58 13.67
N TYR A 178 -13.09 6.88 13.45
CA TYR A 178 -13.79 6.13 14.50
C TYR A 178 -12.87 5.12 15.18
N LEU A 179 -12.16 4.28 14.42
CA LEU A 179 -11.23 3.27 14.96
C LEU A 179 -10.09 3.94 15.77
N ALA A 180 -9.55 5.04 15.26
CA ALA A 180 -8.50 5.79 15.97
C ALA A 180 -9.02 6.36 17.30
N LEU A 181 -10.21 6.97 17.31
CA LEU A 181 -10.84 7.50 18.52
C LEU A 181 -11.20 6.39 19.51
N PHE A 182 -11.75 5.27 19.03
CA PHE A 182 -12.05 4.09 19.84
C PHE A 182 -10.79 3.52 20.50
N ALA A 183 -9.67 3.45 19.79
CA ALA A 183 -8.40 2.98 20.33
C ALA A 183 -7.83 3.92 21.40
N VAL A 184 -7.68 5.21 21.10
CA VAL A 184 -7.07 6.17 22.05
C VAL A 184 -7.98 6.45 23.24
N GLY A 185 -9.29 6.29 23.09
CA GLY A 185 -10.25 6.36 24.18
C GLY A 185 -10.47 5.04 24.92
N ASN A 186 -9.60 4.06 24.70
CA ASN A 186 -9.59 2.77 25.39
C ASN A 186 -10.95 2.06 25.35
N GLY A 187 -11.59 2.06 24.18
CA GLY A 187 -12.90 1.45 23.94
C GLY A 187 -14.08 2.43 23.95
N ALA A 188 -13.85 3.72 24.24
CA ALA A 188 -14.88 4.75 24.27
C ALA A 188 -14.55 5.95 23.37
N ILE A 189 -15.51 6.44 22.59
CA ILE A 189 -15.31 7.56 21.63
C ILE A 189 -15.12 8.93 22.33
N GLY A 190 -15.38 9.01 23.64
CA GLY A 190 -15.23 10.23 24.45
C GLY A 190 -13.95 10.32 25.28
N GLY A 191 -13.11 9.27 25.28
CA GLY A 191 -11.85 9.25 26.02
C GLY A 191 -10.66 9.66 25.16
N PHE A 192 -9.60 10.18 25.79
CA PHE A 192 -8.31 10.42 25.13
C PHE A 192 -7.17 10.08 26.08
N SER A 193 -6.73 8.82 26.05
CA SER A 193 -5.64 8.28 26.85
C SER A 193 -4.70 7.40 26.00
N PRO A 194 -3.90 7.97 25.07
CA PRO A 194 -3.01 7.19 24.21
C PRO A 194 -1.99 6.34 24.97
N SER A 195 -1.50 6.82 26.12
CA SER A 195 -0.55 6.08 26.96
C SER A 195 -1.17 4.81 27.55
N GLU A 196 -2.41 4.89 28.03
CA GLU A 196 -3.14 3.74 28.57
C GLU A 196 -3.44 2.73 27.47
N ALA A 197 -3.93 3.20 26.31
CA ALA A 197 -4.20 2.36 25.15
C ALA A 197 -2.96 1.57 24.73
N LEU A 198 -1.79 2.22 24.67
CA LEU A 198 -0.53 1.56 24.36
C LEU A 198 -0.12 0.56 25.46
N SER A 199 -0.18 0.97 26.73
CA SER A 199 0.20 0.10 27.85
C SER A 199 -0.66 -1.16 27.94
N GLY A 200 -1.97 -1.06 27.69
CA GLY A 200 -2.88 -2.20 27.67
C GLY A 200 -2.71 -3.10 26.45
N PHE A 201 -2.16 -2.58 25.36
CA PHE A 201 -1.88 -3.34 24.14
C PHE A 201 -0.60 -4.16 24.23
N MET A 202 0.43 -3.69 24.94
CA MET A 202 1.74 -4.36 25.03
C MET A 202 1.70 -5.82 25.49
N PRO A 203 0.87 -6.23 26.48
CA PRO A 203 0.73 -7.64 26.83
C PRO A 203 0.21 -8.50 25.66
N VAL A 204 -0.79 -8.00 24.92
CA VAL A 204 -1.36 -8.71 23.77
C VAL A 204 -0.35 -8.77 22.63
N PHE A 205 0.33 -7.67 22.34
CA PHE A 205 1.40 -7.62 21.34
C PHE A 205 2.55 -8.58 21.65
N GLY A 206 2.89 -8.76 22.93
CA GLY A 206 4.00 -9.63 23.35
C GLY A 206 3.66 -11.13 23.40
N SER A 207 2.38 -11.50 23.40
CA SER A 207 1.93 -12.88 23.64
C SER A 207 1.09 -13.49 22.50
N SER A 208 0.40 -12.67 21.69
CA SER A 208 -0.42 -13.13 20.57
C SER A 208 0.35 -13.02 19.25
N LEU A 209 0.39 -14.12 18.49
CA LEU A 209 0.97 -14.15 17.16
C LEU A 209 0.18 -13.24 16.21
N THR A 210 -1.14 -13.32 16.24
CA THR A 210 -2.02 -12.53 15.38
C THR A 210 -1.86 -11.04 15.64
N ALA A 211 -1.91 -10.60 16.90
CA ALA A 211 -1.74 -9.19 17.26
C ALA A 211 -0.36 -8.66 16.90
N HIS A 212 0.69 -9.47 17.11
CA HIS A 212 2.04 -9.06 16.80
C HIS A 212 2.26 -8.91 15.28
N VAL A 213 1.90 -9.94 14.51
CA VAL A 213 2.14 -9.98 13.07
C VAL A 213 1.26 -8.96 12.34
N SER A 214 -0.01 -8.80 12.71
CA SER A 214 -0.91 -7.81 12.10
C SER A 214 -0.44 -6.37 12.33
N SER A 215 0.16 -6.09 13.49
CA SER A 215 0.71 -4.77 13.80
C SER A 215 1.93 -4.44 12.94
N LEU A 216 2.85 -5.40 12.79
CA LEU A 216 4.00 -5.23 11.91
C LEU A 216 3.58 -5.10 10.44
N ASP A 217 2.60 -5.91 10.02
CA ASP A 217 2.04 -5.85 8.67
C ASP A 217 1.39 -4.49 8.38
N PHE A 218 0.57 -3.98 9.31
CA PHE A 218 -0.02 -2.64 9.24
C PHE A 218 1.07 -1.55 9.13
N MET A 219 2.13 -1.63 9.94
CA MET A 219 3.25 -0.68 9.85
C MET A 219 3.93 -0.73 8.48
N VAL A 220 4.14 -1.92 7.92
CA VAL A 220 4.74 -2.08 6.58
C VAL A 220 3.82 -1.52 5.50
N LEU A 221 2.51 -1.82 5.55
CA LEU A 221 1.54 -1.24 4.63
C LEU A 221 1.56 0.29 4.68
N TRP A 222 1.62 0.87 5.88
CA TRP A 222 1.69 2.31 6.05
C TRP A 222 2.98 2.91 5.46
N MET A 223 4.14 2.30 5.76
CA MET A 223 5.44 2.75 5.26
C MET A 223 5.56 2.67 3.74
N LEU A 224 5.03 1.61 3.12
CA LEU A 224 5.08 1.42 1.67
C LEU A 224 4.16 2.38 0.91
N PHE A 225 3.17 2.99 1.57
CA PHE A 225 2.17 3.78 0.89
C PHE A 225 2.69 5.13 0.39
N GLY A 226 3.59 5.78 1.13
CA GLY A 226 4.13 7.09 0.75
C GLY A 226 4.74 7.11 -0.67
N PRO A 227 5.68 6.20 -1.00
CA PRO A 227 6.21 6.06 -2.35
C PRO A 227 5.15 5.72 -3.41
N VAL A 228 4.19 4.84 -3.08
CA VAL A 228 3.10 4.47 -3.99
C VAL A 228 2.22 5.68 -4.30
N LEU A 229 1.84 6.47 -3.30
CA LEU A 229 1.06 7.69 -3.46
C LEU A 229 1.81 8.73 -4.32
N LEU A 230 3.13 8.88 -4.12
CA LEU A 230 3.93 9.80 -4.93
C LEU A 230 4.06 9.37 -6.40
N GLU A 231 4.10 8.06 -6.66
CA GLU A 231 4.19 7.51 -8.01
C GLU A 231 2.84 7.52 -8.74
N ASP A 232 1.79 7.04 -8.08
CA ASP A 232 0.48 6.79 -8.67
C ASP A 232 -0.52 7.94 -8.47
N GLY A 233 -0.40 8.71 -7.39
CA GLY A 233 -1.25 9.87 -7.11
C GLY A 233 -1.02 11.03 -8.08
N ARG A 234 0.16 11.15 -8.68
CA ARG A 234 0.51 12.22 -9.64
C ARG A 234 -0.17 12.10 -11.01
N ARG A 235 -0.87 10.99 -11.28
CA ARG A 235 -1.60 10.79 -12.56
C ARG A 235 -3.05 11.25 -12.51
N ARG A 236 -3.46 11.85 -11.38
CA ARG A 236 -4.78 12.44 -11.14
C ARG A 236 -4.64 13.94 -11.04
#